data_AF-A0A7C3FYM9-F1
#
_entry.id   AF-A0A7C3FYM9-F1
#
_cell.length_a   1.000
_cell.length_b   1.000
_cell.length_c   1.000
_cell.angle_alpha   90.00
_cell.angle_beta   90.00
_cell.angle_gamma   90.00
#
_symmetry.space_group_name_H-M   'P 1'
#
loop_
_entity.id
_entity.type
_entity.pdbx_description
1 polymer ?
#
loop_
_entity_poly.entity_id
_entity_poly.type
_entity_poly.pdbx_seq_one_letter_code
_entity_poly.pdbx_strand_id
1 'polypeptide(L)'
;GNLYYHYKGKDVIIEELFADFEHEMRLVLTAPINSSLALEDNWIFLYIIFEEIYDLRFFYYNLTALLERIPSLAPKFSRLLGHIDKTFAALLSRLETDGHLHFNEGEKNILAERLTAHFTYWLPYARLRGSTASSKTLIHEGVFSALSHITPYWGDASEPYAALLKDFFDEQTGA
;
A
#
# COMPACT_ATOMS: atom_id res chain seq x y z
N GLY A 1 -4.26 -36.72 0.82
CA GLY A 1 -5.66 -37.13 0.58
C GLY A 1 -6.60 -35.94 0.66
N ASN A 2 -6.86 -35.44 1.86
CA ASN A 2 -7.86 -34.39 2.10
C ASN A 2 -7.57 -33.06 1.37
N LEU A 3 -6.31 -32.60 1.36
CA LEU A 3 -5.92 -31.35 0.68
C LEU A 3 -6.08 -31.42 -0.85
N TYR A 4 -5.76 -32.57 -1.46
CA TYR A 4 -5.83 -32.74 -2.92
C TYR A 4 -7.27 -32.80 -3.44
N TYR A 5 -8.21 -33.21 -2.59
CA TYR A 5 -9.63 -33.25 -2.91
C TYR A 5 -10.20 -31.83 -3.12
N HIS A 6 -9.73 -30.86 -2.33
CA HIS A 6 -10.12 -29.46 -2.45
C HIS A 6 -9.21 -28.67 -3.41
N TYR A 7 -7.93 -29.04 -3.52
CA TYR A 7 -6.94 -28.32 -4.31
C TYR A 7 -6.12 -29.27 -5.19
N LYS A 8 -6.31 -29.20 -6.50
CA LYS A 8 -5.56 -30.01 -7.47
C LYS A 8 -4.13 -29.53 -7.71
N GLY A 9 -3.47 -29.03 -6.66
CA GLY A 9 -2.11 -28.49 -6.71
C GLY A 9 -1.97 -27.19 -5.93
N LYS A 10 -0.70 -26.80 -5.74
CA LYS A 10 -0.34 -25.56 -5.02
C LYS A 10 -0.91 -24.30 -5.69
N ASP A 11 -1.07 -24.34 -7.01
CA ASP A 11 -1.46 -23.16 -7.79
C ASP A 11 -2.90 -22.75 -7.49
N VAL A 12 -3.82 -23.72 -7.35
CA VAL A 12 -5.21 -23.46 -6.94
C VAL A 12 -5.27 -22.82 -5.55
N ILE A 13 -4.42 -23.26 -4.62
CA ILE A 13 -4.36 -22.65 -3.28
C ILE A 13 -3.91 -21.19 -3.38
N ILE A 14 -2.91 -20.90 -4.21
CA ILE A 14 -2.42 -19.53 -4.41
C ILE A 14 -3.50 -18.66 -5.06
N GLU A 15 -4.28 -19.19 -5.99
CA GLU A 15 -5.38 -18.46 -6.62
C GLU A 15 -6.49 -18.10 -5.62
N GLU A 16 -6.87 -19.01 -4.73
CA GLU A 16 -7.86 -18.75 -3.68
C GLU A 16 -7.32 -17.74 -2.65
N LEU A 17 -6.08 -17.91 -2.17
CA LEU A 17 -5.44 -16.93 -1.27
C LEU A 17 -5.33 -15.54 -1.89
N PHE A 18 -5.05 -15.46 -3.19
CA PHE A 18 -5.05 -14.19 -3.91
C PHE A 18 -6.47 -13.60 -4.01
N ALA A 19 -7.49 -14.43 -4.24
CA ALA A 19 -8.88 -13.98 -4.32
C ALA A 19 -9.38 -13.40 -2.99
N ASP A 20 -9.04 -14.04 -1.87
CA ASP A 20 -9.34 -13.57 -0.53
C ASP A 20 -8.66 -12.21 -0.27
N PHE A 21 -7.34 -12.14 -0.49
CA PHE A 21 -6.58 -10.89 -0.40
C PHE A 21 -7.15 -9.78 -1.30
N GLU A 22 -7.49 -10.09 -2.56
CA GLU A 22 -8.04 -9.10 -3.48
C GLU A 22 -9.41 -8.59 -2.99
N HIS A 23 -10.20 -9.44 -2.32
CA HIS A 23 -11.46 -9.03 -1.70
C HIS A 23 -11.24 -8.08 -0.52
N GLU A 24 -10.38 -8.46 0.43
CA GLU A 24 -10.05 -7.66 1.62
C GLU A 24 -9.43 -6.31 1.22
N MET A 25 -8.44 -6.32 0.34
CA MET A 25 -7.81 -5.12 -0.21
C MET A 25 -8.84 -4.18 -0.87
N ARG A 26 -9.82 -4.70 -1.62
CA ARG A 26 -10.88 -3.86 -2.22
C ARG A 26 -11.77 -3.20 -1.17
N LEU A 27 -12.08 -3.88 -0.07
CA LEU A 27 -12.85 -3.30 1.03
C LEU A 27 -12.07 -2.12 1.65
N VAL A 28 -10.78 -2.32 1.92
CA VAL A 28 -9.88 -1.27 2.41
C VAL A 28 -9.86 -0.09 1.44
N LEU A 29 -9.60 -0.31 0.15
CA LEU A 29 -9.51 0.74 -0.86
C LEU A 29 -10.82 1.52 -1.09
N THR A 30 -11.96 0.99 -0.64
CA THR A 30 -13.27 1.67 -0.73
C THR A 30 -13.55 2.57 0.48
N ALA A 31 -12.85 2.38 1.60
CA ALA A 31 -13.08 3.15 2.83
C ALA A 31 -12.96 4.68 2.66
N PRO A 32 -11.94 5.24 1.95
CA PRO A 32 -11.82 6.69 1.75
C PRO A 32 -12.96 7.31 0.94
N ILE A 33 -13.70 6.49 0.18
CA ILE A 33 -14.82 6.92 -0.67
C ILE A 33 -16.10 7.08 0.18
N ASN A 34 -16.28 6.23 1.20
CA ASN A 34 -17.51 6.15 1.99
C ASN A 34 -17.53 7.11 3.19
N SER A 35 -16.36 7.52 3.69
CA SER A 35 -16.23 8.46 4.79
C SER A 35 -15.07 9.40 4.54
N SER A 36 -15.25 10.69 4.82
CA SER A 36 -14.13 11.63 4.87
C SER A 36 -13.15 11.17 5.93
N LEU A 37 -12.01 10.61 5.51
CA LEU A 37 -10.89 10.41 6.41
C LEU A 37 -10.40 11.80 6.82
N ALA A 38 -10.25 12.02 8.12
CA ALA A 38 -9.54 13.19 8.61
C ALA A 38 -8.08 13.14 8.12
N LEU A 39 -7.36 14.26 8.20
CA LEU A 39 -5.95 14.30 7.79
C LEU A 39 -5.13 13.22 8.53
N GLU A 40 -5.46 13.07 9.80
CA GLU A 40 -4.91 12.12 10.76
C GLU A 40 -5.32 10.67 10.45
N ASP A 41 -6.40 10.42 9.71
CA ASP A 41 -6.80 9.05 9.37
C ASP A 41 -6.12 8.52 8.10
N ASN A 42 -5.51 9.40 7.29
CA ASN A 42 -4.86 9.00 6.04
C ASN A 42 -3.67 8.06 6.27
N TRP A 43 -2.90 8.23 7.35
CA TRP A 43 -1.79 7.32 7.64
C TRP A 43 -2.27 5.95 8.12
N ILE A 44 -3.37 5.90 8.88
CA ILE A 44 -4.01 4.63 9.29
C ILE A 44 -4.43 3.85 8.05
N PHE A 45 -5.01 4.55 7.08
CA PHE A 45 -5.37 3.96 5.79
C PHE A 45 -4.15 3.35 5.05
N LEU A 46 -3.04 4.09 4.96
CA LEU A 46 -1.80 3.56 4.37
C LEU A 46 -1.25 2.35 5.15
N TYR A 47 -1.34 2.39 6.47
CA TYR A 47 -0.91 1.29 7.35
C TYR A 47 -1.74 0.02 7.09
N ILE A 48 -3.07 0.14 7.02
CA ILE A 48 -3.97 -1.00 6.72
C ILE A 48 -3.64 -1.60 5.34
N ILE A 49 -3.41 -0.78 4.31
CA ILE A 49 -2.97 -1.32 2.99
C ILE A 49 -1.68 -2.11 3.13
N PHE A 50 -0.70 -1.64 3.91
CA PHE A 50 0.54 -2.37 4.12
C PHE A 50 0.35 -3.65 4.93
N GLU A 51 -0.58 -3.69 5.89
CA GLU A 51 -0.94 -4.92 6.61
C GLU A 51 -1.47 -5.99 5.64
N GLU A 52 -2.43 -5.64 4.79
CA GLU A 52 -2.96 -6.54 3.75
C GLU A 52 -1.84 -7.06 2.83
N ILE A 53 -0.94 -6.16 2.38
CA ILE A 53 0.22 -6.53 1.54
C ILE A 53 1.15 -7.49 2.30
N TYR A 54 1.35 -7.27 3.59
CA TYR A 54 2.19 -8.13 4.43
C TYR A 54 1.57 -9.51 4.68
N ASP A 55 0.25 -9.59 4.78
CA ASP A 55 -0.46 -10.85 4.92
C ASP A 55 -0.28 -11.74 3.69
N LEU A 56 -0.31 -11.15 2.49
CA LEU A 56 0.06 -11.84 1.24
C LEU A 56 1.56 -11.73 0.87
N ARG A 57 2.47 -11.44 1.82
CA ARG A 57 3.90 -11.18 1.53
C ARG A 57 4.62 -12.24 0.68
N PHE A 58 4.22 -13.51 0.76
CA PHE A 58 4.85 -14.57 -0.04
C PHE A 58 4.66 -14.33 -1.55
N PHE A 59 3.51 -13.74 -1.92
CA PHE A 59 3.17 -13.35 -3.28
C PHE A 59 4.03 -12.17 -3.72
N TYR A 60 4.07 -11.12 -2.89
CA TYR A 60 4.89 -9.92 -3.12
C TYR A 60 6.39 -10.24 -3.24
N TYR A 61 6.93 -11.15 -2.43
CA TYR A 61 8.33 -11.57 -2.55
C TYR A 61 8.67 -12.32 -3.84
N ASN A 62 7.67 -12.86 -4.56
CA ASN A 62 7.89 -13.70 -5.75
C ASN A 62 6.98 -13.31 -6.93
N LEU A 63 6.61 -12.03 -7.06
CA LEU A 63 5.61 -11.54 -8.03
C LEU A 63 5.82 -12.11 -9.43
N THR A 64 6.98 -11.85 -10.05
CA THR A 64 7.27 -12.26 -11.43
C THR A 64 7.11 -13.77 -11.62
N ALA A 65 7.75 -14.56 -10.77
CA ALA A 65 7.74 -16.02 -10.88
C ALA A 65 6.34 -16.61 -10.66
N LEU A 66 5.53 -16.03 -9.76
CA LEU A 66 4.16 -16.48 -9.52
C LEU A 66 3.21 -16.09 -10.64
N LEU A 67 3.34 -14.88 -11.19
CA LEU A 67 2.52 -14.42 -12.30
C LEU A 67 2.82 -15.17 -13.61
N GLU A 68 4.09 -15.53 -13.85
CA GLU A 68 4.48 -16.40 -14.97
C GLU A 68 3.96 -17.83 -14.82
N ARG A 69 4.03 -18.36 -13.59
CA ARG A 69 3.57 -19.72 -13.28
C ARG A 69 2.04 -19.86 -13.30
N ILE A 70 1.32 -18.80 -12.90
CA ILE A 70 -0.14 -18.80 -12.77
C ILE A 70 -0.70 -17.61 -13.58
N PRO A 71 -0.79 -17.75 -14.92
CA PRO A 71 -1.10 -16.62 -15.81
C PRO A 71 -2.48 -15.97 -15.59
N SER A 72 -3.42 -16.69 -14.97
CA SER A 72 -4.74 -16.19 -14.58
C SER A 72 -4.67 -15.04 -13.54
N LEU A 73 -3.58 -14.96 -12.77
CA LEU A 73 -3.37 -13.92 -11.75
C LEU A 73 -2.88 -12.61 -12.33
N ALA A 74 -2.13 -12.62 -13.44
CA ALA A 74 -1.57 -11.41 -14.05
C ALA A 74 -2.61 -10.32 -14.37
N PRO A 75 -3.72 -10.62 -15.08
CA PRO A 75 -4.73 -9.61 -15.34
C PRO A 75 -5.51 -9.18 -14.08
N LYS A 76 -5.65 -10.06 -13.07
CA LYS A 76 -6.30 -9.71 -11.79
C LYS A 76 -5.43 -8.72 -11.00
N PHE A 77 -4.15 -9.04 -10.84
CA PHE A 77 -3.20 -8.18 -10.16
C PHE A 77 -3.02 -6.83 -10.88
N SER A 78 -2.95 -6.82 -12.21
CA SER A 78 -2.92 -5.57 -12.98
C SER A 78 -4.13 -4.66 -12.73
N ARG A 79 -5.34 -5.24 -12.65
CA ARG A 79 -6.55 -4.46 -12.28
C ARG A 79 -6.49 -3.95 -10.84
N LEU A 80 -6.00 -4.78 -9.91
CA LEU A 80 -5.84 -4.38 -8.52
C LEU A 80 -4.86 -3.19 -8.39
N LEU A 81 -3.72 -3.23 -9.07
CA LEU A 81 -2.78 -2.10 -9.12
C LEU A 81 -3.44 -0.83 -9.67
N GLY A 82 -4.23 -0.95 -10.75
CA GLY A 82 -4.99 0.16 -11.28
C GLY A 82 -6.08 0.69 -10.33
N HIS A 83 -6.58 -0.12 -9.39
CA HIS A 83 -7.49 0.35 -8.34
C HIS A 83 -6.71 1.09 -7.25
N ILE A 84 -5.56 0.57 -6.80
CA ILE A 84 -4.68 1.22 -5.83
C ILE A 84 -4.26 2.60 -6.33
N ASP A 85 -3.79 2.70 -7.57
CA ASP A 85 -3.39 3.97 -8.20
C ASP A 85 -4.52 5.00 -8.20
N LYS A 86 -5.72 4.60 -8.64
CA LYS A 86 -6.89 5.48 -8.62
C LYS A 86 -7.27 5.91 -7.21
N THR A 87 -7.16 5.03 -6.22
CA THR A 87 -7.45 5.36 -4.83
C THR A 87 -6.42 6.37 -4.29
N PHE A 88 -5.14 6.20 -4.59
CA PHE A 88 -4.12 7.20 -4.23
C PHE A 88 -4.34 8.53 -4.95
N ALA A 89 -4.64 8.53 -6.26
CA ALA A 89 -4.96 9.76 -6.99
C ALA A 89 -6.18 10.49 -6.41
N ALA A 90 -7.21 9.75 -5.99
CA ALA A 90 -8.39 10.31 -5.33
C ALA A 90 -8.06 10.91 -3.95
N LEU A 91 -7.27 10.21 -3.14
CA LEU A 91 -6.77 10.69 -1.84
C LEU A 91 -5.98 11.98 -1.99
N LEU A 92 -5.02 12.02 -2.92
CA LEU A 92 -4.21 13.21 -3.20
C LEU A 92 -5.09 14.37 -3.74
N SER A 93 -6.08 14.08 -4.59
CA SER A 93 -7.01 15.10 -5.10
C SER A 93 -7.86 15.72 -3.99
N ARG A 94 -8.24 14.92 -3.00
CA ARG A 94 -8.97 15.41 -1.84
C ARG A 94 -8.11 16.34 -1.01
N LEU A 95 -6.89 15.91 -0.66
CA LEU A 95 -5.95 16.72 0.11
C LEU A 95 -5.59 18.03 -0.61
N GLU A 96 -5.53 18.01 -1.95
CA GLU A 96 -5.38 19.22 -2.77
C GLU A 96 -6.60 20.13 -2.68
N THR A 97 -7.82 19.57 -2.77
CA THR A 97 -9.09 20.33 -2.67
C THR A 97 -9.27 20.97 -1.29
N ASP A 98 -8.85 20.27 -0.24
CA ASP A 98 -8.89 20.73 1.15
C ASP A 98 -7.76 21.74 1.46
N GLY A 99 -6.86 22.01 0.50
CA GLY A 99 -5.79 23.01 0.61
C GLY A 99 -4.56 22.53 1.38
N HIS A 100 -4.42 21.23 1.64
CA HIS A 100 -3.25 20.66 2.31
C HIS A 100 -2.08 20.43 1.35
N LEU A 101 -2.37 20.02 0.12
CA LEU A 101 -1.38 19.73 -0.91
C LEU A 101 -1.51 20.67 -2.10
N HIS A 102 -0.38 20.96 -2.75
CA HIS A 102 -0.34 21.73 -3.98
C HIS A 102 0.47 20.98 -5.03
N PHE A 103 -0.15 20.77 -6.20
CA PHE A 103 0.48 20.08 -7.33
C PHE A 103 0.56 20.99 -8.55
N ASN A 104 1.65 20.88 -9.31
CA ASN A 104 1.67 21.35 -10.69
C ASN A 104 0.92 20.36 -11.59
N GLU A 105 0.68 20.77 -12.83
CA GLU A 105 0.00 19.95 -13.83
C GLU A 105 0.70 18.58 -14.00
N GLY A 106 -0.07 17.49 -13.80
CA GLY A 106 0.41 16.11 -13.96
C GLY A 106 1.16 15.52 -12.77
N GLU A 107 1.68 16.31 -11.83
CA GLU A 107 2.49 15.81 -10.70
C GLU A 107 1.73 14.83 -9.81
N LYS A 108 0.45 15.10 -9.57
CA LYS A 108 -0.42 14.25 -8.76
C LYS A 108 -0.51 12.82 -9.28
N ASN A 109 -0.70 12.64 -10.58
CA ASN A 109 -0.81 11.31 -11.18
C ASN A 109 0.54 10.58 -11.15
N ILE A 110 1.65 11.32 -11.32
CA ILE A 110 3.00 10.77 -11.17
C ILE A 110 3.25 10.31 -9.73
N LEU A 111 2.78 11.08 -8.74
CA LEU A 111 2.89 10.70 -7.33
C LEU A 111 2.03 9.47 -7.00
N ALA A 112 0.80 9.40 -7.50
CA ALA A 112 -0.07 8.24 -7.32
C ALA A 112 0.57 6.95 -7.86
N GLU A 113 1.11 6.99 -9.08
CA GLU A 113 1.82 5.86 -9.68
C GLU A 113 3.07 5.48 -8.85
N ARG A 114 3.82 6.48 -8.37
CA ARG A 114 5.00 6.25 -7.52
C ARG A 114 4.62 5.59 -6.19
N LEU A 115 3.52 6.02 -5.56
CA LEU A 115 3.01 5.38 -4.36
C LEU A 115 2.58 3.94 -4.65
N THR A 116 1.86 3.70 -5.74
CA THR A 116 1.47 2.34 -6.17
C THR A 116 2.69 1.44 -6.34
N ALA A 117 3.73 1.92 -7.02
CA ALA A 117 4.99 1.18 -7.19
C ALA A 117 5.70 0.94 -5.85
N HIS A 118 5.74 1.94 -4.96
CA HIS A 118 6.31 1.83 -3.62
C HIS A 118 5.65 0.72 -2.81
N PHE A 119 4.31 0.75 -2.69
CA PHE A 119 3.56 -0.28 -1.98
C PHE A 119 3.74 -1.67 -2.60
N THR A 120 3.85 -1.75 -3.93
CA THR A 120 4.05 -3.01 -4.65
C THR A 120 5.42 -3.63 -4.37
N TYR A 121 6.47 -2.82 -4.24
CA TYR A 121 7.86 -3.32 -4.20
C TYR A 121 8.58 -3.09 -2.87
N TRP A 122 7.94 -2.47 -1.88
CA TRP A 122 8.55 -2.20 -0.58
C TRP A 122 9.08 -3.48 0.10
N LEU A 123 8.27 -4.54 0.19
CA LEU A 123 8.70 -5.78 0.85
C LEU A 123 9.88 -6.45 0.12
N PRO A 124 9.83 -6.69 -1.22
CA PRO A 124 10.99 -7.16 -1.97
C PRO A 124 12.24 -6.28 -1.76
N TYR A 125 12.08 -4.96 -1.80
CA TYR A 125 13.16 -4.00 -1.61
C TYR A 125 13.82 -4.15 -0.23
N ALA A 126 13.02 -4.12 0.84
CA ALA A 126 13.51 -4.27 2.21
C ALA A 126 14.24 -5.60 2.42
N ARG A 127 13.72 -6.68 1.83
CA ARG A 127 14.36 -8.00 1.87
C ARG A 127 15.69 -8.03 1.13
N LEU A 128 15.77 -7.43 -0.06
CA LEU A 128 17.01 -7.34 -0.84
C LEU A 128 18.09 -6.50 -0.15
N ARG A 129 17.67 -5.51 0.65
CA ARG A 129 18.53 -4.72 1.51
C ARG A 129 19.02 -5.48 2.76
N GLY A 130 18.59 -6.72 2.97
CA GLY A 130 18.96 -7.53 4.12
C GLY A 130 18.25 -7.12 5.42
N SER A 131 17.09 -6.47 5.34
CA SER A 131 16.33 -6.10 6.53
C SER A 131 15.96 -7.35 7.35
N THR A 132 16.23 -7.27 8.66
CA THR A 132 15.84 -8.27 9.67
C THR A 132 14.76 -7.72 10.60
N ALA A 133 14.16 -6.59 10.20
CA ALA A 133 13.16 -5.89 10.99
C ALA A 133 11.91 -6.75 11.21
N SER A 134 11.21 -6.47 12.33
CA SER A 134 9.94 -7.12 12.62
C SER A 134 8.89 -6.77 11.55
N SER A 135 7.80 -7.56 11.47
CA SER A 135 6.67 -7.26 10.58
C SER A 135 6.16 -5.84 10.78
N LYS A 136 5.90 -5.48 12.05
CA LYS A 136 5.43 -4.16 12.46
C LYS A 136 6.40 -3.07 12.01
N THR A 137 7.70 -3.24 12.25
CA THR A 137 8.73 -2.27 11.84
C THR A 137 8.77 -2.10 10.31
N LEU A 138 8.74 -3.19 9.54
CA LEU A 138 8.73 -3.13 8.08
C LEU A 138 7.53 -2.36 7.54
N ILE A 139 6.35 -2.57 8.14
CA ILE A 139 5.13 -1.84 7.77
C ILE A 139 5.29 -0.36 8.08
N HIS A 140 5.74 0.00 9.29
CA HIS A 140 5.94 1.40 9.67
C HIS A 140 6.95 2.13 8.77
N GLU A 141 8.08 1.50 8.47
CA GLU A 141 9.07 2.07 7.54
C GLU A 141 8.49 2.27 6.14
N GLY A 142 7.65 1.33 5.67
CA GLY A 142 6.95 1.43 4.39
C GLY A 142 5.97 2.61 4.36
N VAL A 143 5.16 2.76 5.41
CA VAL A 143 4.22 3.89 5.56
C VAL A 143 4.99 5.21 5.64
N PHE A 144 6.03 5.28 6.47
CA PHE A 144 6.84 6.49 6.62
C PHE A 144 7.49 6.91 5.29
N SER A 145 8.02 5.95 4.53
CA SER A 145 8.60 6.22 3.20
C SER A 145 7.54 6.70 2.21
N ALA A 146 6.31 6.15 2.26
CA ALA A 146 5.20 6.64 1.43
C ALA A 146 4.83 8.08 1.79
N LEU A 147 4.68 8.39 3.07
CA LEU A 147 4.38 9.72 3.59
C LEU A 147 5.49 10.74 3.23
N SER A 148 6.75 10.30 3.23
CA SER A 148 7.90 11.10 2.80
C SER A 148 7.83 11.50 1.32
N HIS A 149 7.24 10.66 0.45
CA HIS A 149 7.03 11.02 -0.95
C HIS A 149 5.98 12.14 -1.14
N ILE A 150 5.06 12.29 -0.19
CA ILE A 150 4.00 13.31 -0.23
C ILE A 150 4.53 14.65 0.31
N THR A 151 5.49 14.62 1.24
CA THR A 151 6.04 15.79 1.96
C THR A 151 6.37 17.01 1.06
N PRO A 152 7.00 16.85 -0.13
CA PRO A 152 7.32 18.00 -0.98
C PRO A 152 6.13 18.80 -1.51
N TYR A 153 4.92 18.22 -1.47
CA TYR A 153 3.70 18.84 -1.98
C TYR A 153 2.88 19.54 -0.89
N TRP A 154 3.31 19.45 0.36
CA TRP A 154 2.74 20.25 1.44
C TRP A 154 3.17 21.70 1.20
N GLY A 155 2.21 22.62 1.14
CA GLY A 155 2.49 24.04 0.96
C GLY A 155 3.25 24.65 2.15
N ASP A 156 3.12 25.96 2.32
CA ASP A 156 3.75 26.67 3.44
C ASP A 156 3.27 26.19 4.83
N ALA A 157 2.19 25.39 4.89
CA ALA A 157 1.67 24.72 6.08
C ALA A 157 2.23 23.28 6.29
N SER A 158 3.49 23.03 5.97
CA SER A 158 4.14 21.70 6.13
C SER A 158 4.52 21.35 7.57
N GLU A 159 4.57 22.34 8.46
CA GLU A 159 4.97 22.21 9.88
C GLU A 159 4.08 21.26 10.71
N PRO A 160 2.73 21.31 10.62
CA PRO A 160 1.83 20.39 11.31
C PRO A 160 2.01 18.93 10.88
N TYR A 161 2.38 18.68 9.62
CA TYR A 161 2.58 17.31 9.12
C TYR A 161 3.95 16.76 9.49
N ALA A 162 5.00 17.59 9.49
CA ALA A 162 6.29 17.19 10.04
C ALA A 162 6.18 16.84 11.54
N ALA A 163 5.35 17.55 12.30
CA ALA A 163 5.00 17.19 13.67
C ALA A 163 4.21 15.87 13.74
N LEU A 164 3.19 15.67 12.90
CA LEU A 164 2.43 14.42 12.82
C LEU A 164 3.33 13.20 12.49
N LEU A 165 4.27 13.36 11.55
CA LEU A 165 5.26 12.33 11.21
C LEU A 165 6.25 12.04 12.34
N LYS A 166 6.58 13.06 13.12
CA LYS A 166 7.45 12.94 14.28
C LYS A 166 6.73 12.24 15.44
N ASP A 167 5.51 12.66 15.75
CA ASP A 167 4.66 12.03 16.77
C ASP A 167 4.40 10.55 16.43
N PHE A 168 4.18 10.24 15.14
CA PHE A 168 4.10 8.87 14.63
C PHE A 168 5.37 8.05 14.91
N PHE A 169 6.54 8.67 14.74
CA PHE A 169 7.83 8.02 15.02
C PHE A 169 8.00 7.76 16.52
N ASP A 170 7.61 8.73 17.35
CA ASP A 170 7.77 8.68 18.81
C ASP A 170 6.81 7.66 19.46
N GLU A 171 5.54 7.62 19.05
CA GLU A 171 4.55 6.66 19.59
C GLU A 171 4.86 5.20 19.25
N GLN A 172 5.53 4.93 18.12
CA GLN A 172 5.79 3.57 17.65
C GLN A 172 7.18 3.04 18.03
N THR A 173 8.13 3.93 18.37
CA THR A 173 9.48 3.54 18.83
C THR A 173 9.57 3.38 20.35
N GLY A 174 8.55 3.77 21.11
CA GLY A 174 8.52 3.60 22.56
C GLY A 174 9.63 4.37 23.27
N ALA A 175 9.89 5.60 22.83
CA ALA A 175 10.75 6.56 23.53
C ALA A 175 10.00 7.21 24.71
#